data_AF-A0A061HLY6-F1
#
_entry.id   AF-A0A061HLY6-F1
#
_cell.length_a   1.000
_cell.length_b   1.000
_cell.length_c   1.000
_cell.angle_alpha   90.00
_cell.angle_beta   90.00
_cell.angle_gamma   90.00
#
_symmetry.space_group_name_H-M   'P 1'
#
loop_
_entity.id
_entity.type
_entity.pdbx_description
1 polymer ?
#
loop_
_entity_poly.entity_id
_entity_poly.type
_entity_poly.pdbx_seq_one_letter_code
_entity_poly.pdbx_strand_id
1 'polypeptide(L)'
;MFISPEDEKYIAENPLGIILNPFRKEFEIFDEATYNENPNSPRILLTNRRALAALFADLTEYATKKVSQTSADQLLPGEFTSIHHSIWSHSHDPSRYYSLAAEILKSTSDLEAWKAILQFVEDYAAIPISLSSSCRKLSYESWREYIAALRIELKNNVHGELSGFWNQFFVGKPWEKRASHIYENLCKEHGGDALADFPKEPSKDTMWRWLDKFQKKYLDTKASLPKDEQNTSSDDFAQPSAWKYYRLDYEGEQLGDSKFWQLEVFTKPRSAPVDRVSKWRDVQVVGKITNLPIEDWQRQVFFATAVHVREIFCGQPLRKHAFVFILYQTKLQLWLFNRGGAFGSDTIDIKKEPERFIHAITAFTFMNDDELGRQGTFEMKAPIEEET
;
A
#
# COMPACT_ATOMS: atom_id res chain seq x y z
N MET A 1 -16.71 -26.48 -3.17
CA MET A 1 -15.30 -26.84 -3.40
C MET A 1 -15.10 -28.36 -3.46
N PHE A 2 -14.22 -28.87 -4.33
CA PHE A 2 -13.77 -30.28 -4.34
C PHE A 2 -12.52 -30.42 -3.47
N ILE A 3 -12.47 -31.45 -2.63
CA ILE A 3 -11.28 -31.76 -1.82
C ILE A 3 -10.32 -32.52 -2.72
N SER A 4 -9.04 -32.15 -2.71
CA SER A 4 -8.03 -32.83 -3.52
C SER A 4 -7.74 -34.24 -2.96
N PRO A 5 -7.33 -35.21 -3.78
CA PRO A 5 -6.86 -36.51 -3.28
C PRO A 5 -5.69 -36.37 -2.29
N GLU A 6 -4.86 -35.34 -2.47
CA GLU A 6 -3.78 -35.00 -1.55
C GLU A 6 -4.30 -34.56 -0.18
N ASP A 7 -5.38 -33.78 -0.14
CA ASP A 7 -6.06 -33.35 1.08
C ASP A 7 -6.70 -34.53 1.82
N GLU A 8 -7.38 -35.42 1.08
CA GLU A 8 -7.96 -36.64 1.65
C GLU A 8 -6.90 -37.51 2.32
N LYS A 9 -5.76 -37.71 1.63
CA LYS A 9 -4.64 -38.47 2.17
C LYS A 9 -4.02 -37.77 3.39
N TYR A 10 -3.80 -36.46 3.32
CA TYR A 10 -3.17 -35.71 4.40
C TYR A 10 -4.03 -35.71 5.67
N ILE A 11 -5.34 -35.56 5.55
CA ILE A 11 -6.28 -35.58 6.68
C ILE A 11 -6.37 -36.97 7.29
N ALA A 12 -6.31 -38.03 6.48
CA ALA A 12 -6.27 -39.40 6.98
C ALA A 12 -5.01 -39.66 7.84
N GLU A 13 -3.87 -39.10 7.44
CA GLU A 13 -2.59 -39.19 8.17
C GLU A 13 -2.50 -38.22 9.36
N ASN A 14 -3.20 -37.07 9.28
CA ASN A 14 -3.18 -35.99 10.27
C ASN A 14 -4.61 -35.52 10.59
N PRO A 15 -5.37 -36.27 11.41
CA PRO A 15 -6.75 -35.92 11.73
C PRO A 15 -6.89 -34.54 12.38
N LEU A 16 -7.93 -33.80 11.98
CA LEU A 16 -8.25 -32.46 12.49
C LEU A 16 -8.86 -32.49 13.89
N GLY A 17 -9.20 -33.66 14.44
CA GLY A 17 -9.77 -33.79 15.79
C GLY A 17 -9.00 -33.05 16.89
N ILE A 18 -7.68 -32.93 16.79
CA ILE A 18 -6.85 -32.18 17.76
C ILE A 18 -7.18 -30.68 17.75
N ILE A 19 -7.59 -30.14 16.60
CA ILE A 19 -7.95 -28.73 16.39
C ILE A 19 -9.44 -28.51 16.60
N LEU A 20 -10.28 -29.41 16.07
CA LEU A 20 -11.73 -29.26 16.10
C LEU A 20 -12.33 -29.53 17.48
N ASN A 21 -11.79 -30.44 18.27
CA ASN A 21 -12.36 -30.78 19.57
C ASN A 21 -12.26 -29.64 20.60
N PRO A 22 -11.11 -28.94 20.74
CA PRO A 22 -11.03 -27.72 21.55
C PRO A 22 -12.04 -26.66 21.09
N PHE A 23 -12.11 -26.40 19.78
CA PHE A 23 -13.06 -25.45 19.21
C PHE A 23 -14.51 -25.81 19.55
N ARG A 24 -14.91 -27.07 19.33
CA ARG A 24 -16.27 -27.57 19.64
C ARG A 24 -16.63 -27.46 21.12
N LYS A 25 -15.63 -27.52 22.01
CA LYS A 25 -15.83 -27.40 23.46
C LYS A 25 -15.93 -25.94 23.91
N GLU A 26 -15.17 -25.05 23.29
CA GLU A 26 -15.10 -23.64 23.67
C GLU A 26 -16.14 -22.76 22.99
N PHE A 27 -16.61 -23.15 21.80
CA PHE A 27 -17.62 -22.40 21.06
C PHE A 27 -19.02 -22.62 21.65
N GLU A 28 -19.61 -21.56 22.18
CA GLU A 28 -20.94 -21.58 22.79
C GLU A 28 -22.00 -21.40 21.67
N ILE A 29 -22.68 -22.50 21.31
CA ILE A 29 -23.86 -22.48 20.43
C ILE A 29 -25.07 -21.97 21.22
N PHE A 30 -25.79 -21.03 20.65
CA PHE A 30 -27.11 -20.66 21.16
C PHE A 30 -28.16 -21.67 20.69
N ASP A 31 -28.75 -22.41 21.63
CA ASP A 31 -29.99 -23.15 21.41
C ASP A 31 -31.13 -22.32 22.00
N GLU A 32 -31.99 -21.76 21.15
CA GLU A 32 -33.17 -20.97 21.54
C GLU A 32 -34.06 -21.71 22.55
N ALA A 33 -34.01 -23.05 22.57
CA ALA A 33 -34.82 -23.87 23.47
C ALA A 33 -34.33 -23.88 24.94
N THR A 34 -33.07 -23.51 25.22
CA THR A 34 -32.44 -23.87 26.50
C THR A 34 -31.97 -22.68 27.36
N TYR A 35 -31.73 -21.47 26.83
CA TYR A 35 -31.31 -20.31 27.65
C TYR A 35 -31.78 -18.94 27.10
N ASN A 36 -32.29 -18.08 27.99
CA ASN A 36 -32.83 -16.73 27.71
C ASN A 36 -31.77 -15.60 27.67
N GLU A 37 -30.48 -15.89 27.59
CA GLU A 37 -29.46 -14.83 27.50
C GLU A 37 -29.35 -14.28 26.07
N ASN A 38 -29.29 -12.95 25.94
CA ASN A 38 -29.16 -12.28 24.65
C ASN A 38 -27.89 -12.80 23.92
N PRO A 39 -27.98 -13.33 22.68
CA PRO A 39 -26.83 -13.82 21.92
C PRO A 39 -25.77 -12.72 21.64
N ASN A 40 -26.14 -11.45 21.82
CA ASN A 40 -25.22 -10.31 21.78
C ASN A 40 -24.62 -9.95 23.15
N SER A 41 -24.66 -10.85 24.13
CA SER A 41 -23.99 -10.65 25.41
C SER A 41 -22.49 -10.44 25.17
N PRO A 42 -21.88 -9.34 25.69
CA PRO A 42 -20.47 -9.03 25.48
C PRO A 42 -19.52 -10.17 25.87
N ARG A 43 -19.93 -10.98 26.86
CA ARG A 43 -19.17 -12.15 27.32
C ARG A 43 -19.16 -13.26 26.28
N ILE A 44 -20.33 -13.62 25.73
CA ILE A 44 -20.49 -14.71 24.74
C ILE A 44 -19.80 -14.34 23.43
N LEU A 45 -19.96 -13.09 22.98
CA LEU A 45 -19.25 -12.57 21.80
C LEU A 45 -17.73 -12.68 21.97
N LEU A 46 -17.20 -12.39 23.16
CA LEU A 46 -15.78 -12.49 23.45
C LEU A 46 -15.30 -13.96 23.52
N THR A 47 -16.08 -14.86 24.12
CA THR A 47 -15.79 -16.30 24.15
C THR A 47 -15.75 -16.89 22.74
N ASN A 48 -16.78 -16.65 21.93
CA ASN A 48 -16.88 -17.19 20.58
C ASN A 48 -15.80 -16.62 19.64
N ARG A 49 -15.43 -15.33 19.79
CA ARG A 49 -14.28 -14.77 19.07
C ARG A 49 -12.96 -15.41 19.46
N ARG A 50 -12.75 -15.72 20.75
CA ARG A 50 -11.55 -16.43 21.21
C ARG A 50 -11.47 -17.83 20.61
N ALA A 51 -12.57 -18.57 20.64
CA ALA A 51 -12.64 -19.92 20.06
C ALA A 51 -12.36 -19.89 18.55
N LEU A 52 -12.97 -18.96 17.81
CA LEU A 52 -12.72 -18.79 16.37
C LEU A 52 -11.27 -18.39 16.08
N ALA A 53 -10.69 -17.49 16.87
CA ALA A 53 -9.30 -17.10 16.71
C ALA A 53 -8.35 -18.28 16.97
N ALA A 54 -8.55 -19.01 18.06
CA ALA A 54 -7.77 -20.21 18.36
C ALA A 54 -7.83 -21.23 17.22
N LEU A 55 -9.05 -21.49 16.69
CA LEU A 55 -9.25 -22.36 15.54
C LEU A 55 -8.40 -21.93 14.34
N PHE A 56 -8.46 -20.67 13.91
CA PHE A 56 -7.68 -20.22 12.73
C PHE A 56 -6.17 -20.15 12.98
N ALA A 57 -5.72 -19.95 14.22
CA ALA A 57 -4.31 -20.05 14.59
C ALA A 57 -3.81 -21.50 14.44
N ASP A 58 -4.54 -22.46 14.97
CA ASP A 58 -4.21 -23.89 14.88
C ASP A 58 -4.26 -24.40 13.42
N LEU A 59 -5.26 -23.95 12.64
CA LEU A 59 -5.36 -24.25 11.21
C LEU A 59 -4.20 -23.66 10.41
N THR A 60 -3.67 -22.50 10.81
CA THR A 60 -2.47 -21.90 10.20
C THR A 60 -1.25 -22.80 10.43
N GLU A 61 -1.06 -23.29 11.65
CA GLU A 61 0.03 -24.22 11.97
C GLU A 61 -0.12 -25.53 11.19
N TYR A 62 -1.33 -26.08 11.14
CA TYR A 62 -1.66 -27.29 10.39
C TYR A 62 -1.35 -27.15 8.90
N ALA A 63 -1.82 -26.06 8.27
CA ALA A 63 -1.55 -25.77 6.87
C ALA A 63 -0.05 -25.55 6.60
N THR A 64 0.68 -24.91 7.51
CA THR A 64 2.13 -24.70 7.37
C THR A 64 2.89 -26.03 7.35
N LYS A 65 2.48 -26.99 8.21
CA LYS A 65 3.05 -28.35 8.21
C LYS A 65 2.72 -29.11 6.93
N LYS A 66 1.49 -29.00 6.41
CA LYS A 66 1.08 -29.58 5.12
C LYS A 66 1.92 -29.05 3.96
N VAL A 67 2.11 -27.74 3.86
CA VAL A 67 2.90 -27.09 2.79
C VAL A 67 4.38 -27.47 2.87
N SER A 68 4.89 -27.72 4.07
CA SER A 68 6.27 -28.20 4.26
C SER A 68 6.48 -29.64 3.77
N GLN A 69 5.40 -30.41 3.61
CA GLN A 69 5.42 -31.83 3.21
C GLN A 69 4.94 -32.05 1.77
N THR A 70 4.26 -31.07 1.17
CA THR A 70 3.61 -31.18 -0.14
C THR A 70 3.81 -29.89 -0.93
N SER A 71 4.26 -29.97 -2.18
CA SER A 71 4.51 -28.79 -3.04
C SER A 71 3.25 -28.06 -3.55
N ALA A 72 2.08 -28.31 -2.94
CA ALA A 72 0.80 -27.73 -3.28
C ALA A 72 0.27 -26.85 -2.13
N ASP A 73 -0.36 -25.73 -2.49
CA ASP A 73 -1.05 -24.73 -1.64
C ASP A 73 -0.19 -23.78 -0.79
N GLN A 74 0.76 -23.07 -1.41
CA GLN A 74 1.62 -22.06 -0.74
C GLN A 74 0.88 -20.88 -0.08
N LEU A 75 -0.44 -20.74 -0.29
CA LEU A 75 -1.20 -19.54 0.09
C LEU A 75 -2.12 -19.76 1.31
N LEU A 76 -2.53 -21.01 1.59
CA LEU A 76 -3.51 -21.35 2.63
C LEU A 76 -3.11 -20.85 4.04
N PRO A 77 -1.84 -21.01 4.49
CA PRO A 77 -1.42 -20.49 5.80
C PRO A 77 -1.58 -18.96 5.90
N GLY A 78 -1.33 -18.25 4.80
CA GLY A 78 -1.49 -16.79 4.74
C GLY A 78 -2.96 -16.37 4.82
N GLU A 79 -3.86 -17.13 4.22
CA GLU A 79 -5.30 -16.88 4.25
C GLU A 79 -5.88 -17.11 5.64
N PHE A 80 -5.51 -18.20 6.31
CA PHE A 80 -5.90 -18.44 7.71
C PHE A 80 -5.36 -17.38 8.66
N THR A 81 -4.11 -16.94 8.46
CA THR A 81 -3.55 -15.82 9.24
C THR A 81 -4.36 -14.53 9.04
N SER A 82 -4.79 -14.26 7.81
CA SER A 82 -5.62 -13.09 7.50
C SER A 82 -7.00 -13.17 8.18
N ILE A 83 -7.63 -14.34 8.15
CA ILE A 83 -8.92 -14.58 8.82
C ILE A 83 -8.78 -14.48 10.34
N HIS A 84 -7.73 -15.07 10.93
CA HIS A 84 -7.43 -14.93 12.35
C HIS A 84 -7.39 -13.46 12.79
N HIS A 85 -6.68 -12.62 12.03
CA HIS A 85 -6.63 -11.19 12.30
C HIS A 85 -7.99 -10.50 12.11
N SER A 86 -8.77 -10.93 11.11
CA SER A 86 -10.10 -10.37 10.85
C SER A 86 -11.08 -10.55 12.03
N ILE A 87 -11.02 -11.68 12.74
CA ILE A 87 -11.89 -11.97 13.89
C ILE A 87 -11.71 -10.95 15.03
N TRP A 88 -10.47 -10.48 15.23
CA TRP A 88 -10.15 -9.49 16.26
C TRP A 88 -10.44 -8.04 15.85
N SER A 89 -10.52 -7.81 14.54
CA SER A 89 -10.55 -6.46 13.96
C SER A 89 -11.90 -5.73 13.97
N HIS A 90 -12.98 -6.40 14.38
CA HIS A 90 -14.36 -5.86 14.28
C HIS A 90 -14.74 -5.39 12.86
N SER A 91 -13.98 -5.77 11.83
CA SER A 91 -14.09 -5.24 10.47
C SER A 91 -15.20 -5.89 9.65
N HIS A 92 -15.72 -7.03 10.11
CA HIS A 92 -16.73 -7.83 9.42
C HIS A 92 -17.87 -8.22 10.37
N ASP A 93 -19.04 -8.47 9.79
CA ASP A 93 -20.24 -8.94 10.48
C ASP A 93 -19.95 -10.29 11.20
N PRO A 94 -20.09 -10.36 12.54
CA PRO A 94 -19.93 -11.60 13.30
C PRO A 94 -20.74 -12.77 12.74
N SER A 95 -21.90 -12.51 12.12
CA SER A 95 -22.83 -13.52 11.60
C SER A 95 -22.17 -14.56 10.68
N ARG A 96 -21.16 -14.15 9.90
CA ARG A 96 -20.49 -15.01 8.92
C ARG A 96 -19.62 -16.08 9.57
N TYR A 97 -18.93 -15.72 10.65
CA TYR A 97 -18.15 -16.69 11.41
C TYR A 97 -19.04 -17.66 12.18
N TYR A 98 -20.25 -17.23 12.58
CA TYR A 98 -21.26 -18.12 13.15
C TYR A 98 -21.79 -19.13 12.14
N SER A 99 -21.92 -18.77 10.85
CA SER A 99 -22.28 -19.72 9.80
C SER A 99 -21.23 -20.83 9.65
N LEU A 100 -19.94 -20.46 9.55
CA LEU A 100 -18.85 -21.44 9.53
C LEU A 100 -18.85 -22.32 10.79
N ALA A 101 -18.97 -21.70 11.97
CA ALA A 101 -18.97 -22.43 13.23
C ALA A 101 -20.12 -23.46 13.28
N ALA A 102 -21.32 -23.07 12.84
CA ALA A 102 -22.46 -23.97 12.78
C ALA A 102 -22.23 -25.17 11.84
N GLU A 103 -21.55 -24.96 10.70
CA GLU A 103 -21.18 -26.05 9.79
C GLU A 103 -20.13 -26.99 10.41
N ILE A 104 -19.10 -26.45 11.05
CA ILE A 104 -18.08 -27.25 11.76
C ILE A 104 -18.72 -28.05 12.89
N LEU A 105 -19.70 -27.48 13.61
CA LEU A 105 -20.39 -28.15 14.71
C LEU A 105 -21.34 -29.25 14.23
N LYS A 106 -21.89 -29.14 13.01
CA LYS A 106 -22.71 -30.17 12.37
C LYS A 106 -21.89 -31.25 11.66
N SER A 107 -20.62 -30.98 11.35
CA SER A 107 -19.75 -31.93 10.66
C SER A 107 -19.59 -33.24 11.44
N THR A 108 -19.75 -34.36 10.75
CA THR A 108 -19.61 -35.72 11.30
C THR A 108 -18.25 -36.34 11.02
N SER A 109 -17.47 -35.72 10.13
CA SER A 109 -16.10 -36.12 9.80
C SER A 109 -15.15 -34.91 9.66
N ASP A 110 -13.85 -35.16 9.83
CA ASP A 110 -12.81 -34.15 9.60
C ASP A 110 -12.80 -33.66 8.14
N LEU A 111 -13.19 -34.52 7.20
CA LEU A 111 -13.28 -34.19 5.79
C LEU A 111 -14.41 -33.19 5.50
N GLU A 112 -15.57 -33.37 6.13
CA GLU A 112 -16.69 -32.42 6.06
C GLU A 112 -16.32 -31.07 6.68
N ALA A 113 -15.66 -31.09 7.84
CA ALA A 113 -15.19 -29.88 8.50
C ALA A 113 -14.16 -29.13 7.64
N TRP A 114 -13.19 -29.85 7.06
CA TRP A 114 -12.18 -29.27 6.18
C TRP A 114 -12.80 -28.63 4.95
N LYS A 115 -13.79 -29.30 4.33
CA LYS A 115 -14.52 -28.75 3.19
C LYS A 115 -15.22 -27.44 3.52
N ALA A 116 -15.88 -27.36 4.68
CA ALA A 116 -16.54 -26.14 5.15
C ALA A 116 -15.53 -25.00 5.38
N ILE A 117 -14.38 -25.32 5.98
CA ILE A 117 -13.28 -24.37 6.21
C ILE A 117 -12.75 -23.83 4.87
N LEU A 118 -12.46 -24.72 3.90
CA LEU A 118 -11.95 -24.30 2.60
C LEU A 118 -12.98 -23.47 1.82
N GLN A 119 -14.26 -23.86 1.85
CA GLN A 119 -15.32 -23.07 1.22
C GLN A 119 -15.42 -21.68 1.85
N PHE A 120 -15.32 -21.59 3.19
CA PHE A 120 -15.29 -20.31 3.87
C PHE A 120 -14.08 -19.46 3.47
N VAL A 121 -12.90 -20.04 3.26
CA VAL A 121 -11.72 -19.30 2.78
C VAL A 121 -11.95 -18.76 1.37
N GLU A 122 -12.51 -19.56 0.45
CA GLU A 122 -12.88 -19.11 -0.89
C GLU A 122 -13.89 -17.96 -0.83
N ASP A 123 -14.96 -18.14 -0.05
CA ASP A 123 -16.01 -17.15 0.12
C ASP A 123 -15.45 -15.86 0.75
N TYR A 124 -14.57 -16.00 1.74
CA TYR A 124 -13.89 -14.89 2.42
C TYR A 124 -12.96 -14.13 1.47
N ALA A 125 -12.23 -14.83 0.60
CA ALA A 125 -11.39 -14.21 -0.43
C ALA A 125 -12.22 -13.53 -1.53
N ALA A 126 -13.43 -14.01 -1.78
CA ALA A 126 -14.37 -13.43 -2.74
C ALA A 126 -15.16 -12.23 -2.17
N ILE A 127 -15.08 -11.95 -0.86
CA ILE A 127 -15.73 -10.78 -0.27
C ILE A 127 -15.14 -9.52 -0.91
N PRO A 128 -15.97 -8.64 -1.52
CA PRO A 128 -15.53 -7.32 -1.93
C PRO A 128 -15.05 -6.61 -0.67
N ILE A 129 -13.76 -6.28 -0.65
CA ILE A 129 -13.15 -5.69 0.52
C ILE A 129 -13.86 -4.36 0.82
N SER A 130 -14.72 -4.34 1.84
CA SER A 130 -15.42 -3.13 2.27
C SER A 130 -14.48 -2.29 3.12
N LEU A 131 -13.64 -1.56 2.43
CA LEU A 131 -12.65 -0.68 3.02
C LEU A 131 -13.31 0.56 3.60
N SER A 132 -13.07 0.85 4.88
CA SER A 132 -13.48 2.12 5.50
C SER A 132 -13.07 3.29 4.60
N SER A 133 -14.01 4.22 4.39
CA SER A 133 -13.87 5.40 3.53
C SER A 133 -12.84 6.41 4.04
N SER A 134 -12.38 6.25 5.29
CA SER A 134 -11.29 7.03 5.86
C SER A 134 -10.42 6.15 6.76
N CYS A 135 -9.10 6.32 6.67
CA CYS A 135 -8.18 5.86 7.69
C CYS A 135 -8.21 6.85 8.86
N ARG A 136 -8.99 6.52 9.90
CA ARG A 136 -8.87 7.22 11.19
C ARG A 136 -7.52 6.88 11.81
N LYS A 137 -6.96 7.82 12.61
CA LYS A 137 -5.69 7.68 13.35
C LYS A 137 -5.44 6.21 13.73
N LEU A 138 -4.53 5.58 13.00
CA LEU A 138 -4.30 4.15 13.10
C LEU A 138 -3.71 3.82 14.47
N SER A 139 -4.37 2.96 15.24
CA SER A 139 -3.65 2.15 16.22
C SER A 139 -2.84 1.08 15.48
N TYR A 140 -1.93 0.41 16.19
CA TYR A 140 -1.16 -0.70 15.63
C TYR A 140 -2.06 -1.83 15.09
N GLU A 141 -3.20 -2.06 15.74
CA GLU A 141 -4.18 -3.06 15.37
C GLU A 141 -4.87 -2.69 14.06
N SER A 142 -5.32 -1.44 13.91
CA SER A 142 -5.89 -0.94 12.66
C SER A 142 -4.91 -1.04 11.49
N TRP A 143 -3.61 -0.95 11.73
CA TRP A 143 -2.59 -1.11 10.68
C TRP A 143 -2.57 -2.54 10.10
N ARG A 144 -2.61 -3.56 10.95
CA ARG A 144 -2.58 -4.96 10.50
C ARG A 144 -3.80 -5.31 9.65
N GLU A 145 -4.95 -4.75 9.99
CA GLU A 145 -6.21 -4.92 9.26
C GLU A 145 -6.13 -4.33 7.85
N TYR A 146 -5.58 -3.12 7.73
CA TYR A 146 -5.41 -2.46 6.43
C TYR A 146 -4.43 -3.23 5.54
N ILE A 147 -3.31 -3.70 6.09
CA ILE A 147 -2.37 -4.54 5.34
C ILE A 147 -3.02 -5.87 4.92
N ALA A 148 -3.78 -6.52 5.80
CA ALA A 148 -4.42 -7.80 5.48
C ALA A 148 -5.37 -7.65 4.28
N ALA A 149 -6.19 -6.61 4.28
CA ALA A 149 -7.06 -6.29 3.16
C ALA A 149 -6.26 -6.00 1.87
N LEU A 150 -5.23 -5.15 1.95
CA LEU A 150 -4.39 -4.83 0.77
C LEU A 150 -3.65 -6.06 0.24
N ARG A 151 -3.25 -7.01 1.09
CA ARG A 151 -2.65 -8.27 0.66
C ARG A 151 -3.59 -9.09 -0.20
N ILE A 152 -4.89 -9.09 0.12
CA ILE A 152 -5.91 -9.77 -0.67
C ILE A 152 -6.13 -9.01 -1.99
N GLU A 153 -6.34 -7.69 -1.92
CA GLU A 153 -6.58 -6.82 -3.10
C GLU A 153 -5.45 -6.93 -4.14
N LEU A 154 -4.22 -6.94 -3.65
CA LEU A 154 -3.00 -6.90 -4.47
C LEU A 154 -2.42 -8.29 -4.76
N LYS A 155 -3.00 -9.37 -4.23
CA LYS A 155 -2.43 -10.75 -4.26
C LYS A 155 -1.88 -11.16 -5.63
N ASN A 156 -2.64 -10.86 -6.68
CA ASN A 156 -2.31 -11.21 -8.07
C ASN A 156 -2.15 -9.99 -8.99
N ASN A 157 -2.14 -8.78 -8.42
CA ASN A 157 -2.20 -7.53 -9.17
C ASN A 157 -0.97 -6.63 -8.90
N VAL A 158 0.16 -7.23 -8.51
CA VAL A 158 1.43 -6.53 -8.32
C VAL A 158 2.44 -7.03 -9.33
N HIS A 159 2.90 -6.13 -10.19
CA HIS A 159 3.88 -6.42 -11.23
C HIS A 159 5.12 -5.55 -10.98
N GLY A 160 6.17 -6.15 -10.42
CA GLY A 160 7.29 -5.37 -9.84
C GLY A 160 8.30 -4.81 -10.83
N GLU A 161 8.55 -5.47 -11.96
CA GLU A 161 9.52 -5.04 -12.97
C GLU A 161 8.88 -5.07 -14.36
N LEU A 162 8.08 -4.05 -14.67
CA LEU A 162 7.48 -3.95 -15.99
C LEU A 162 8.48 -3.37 -17.00
N SER A 163 8.83 -4.19 -17.99
CA SER A 163 9.59 -3.75 -19.15
C SER A 163 8.86 -2.59 -19.84
N GLY A 164 9.53 -1.43 -19.96
CA GLY A 164 8.99 -0.25 -20.62
C GLY A 164 8.33 0.77 -19.70
N PHE A 165 8.28 0.56 -18.38
CA PHE A 165 7.76 1.54 -17.42
C PHE A 165 8.38 2.93 -17.62
N TRP A 166 9.71 2.99 -17.69
CA TRP A 166 10.44 4.25 -17.91
C TRP A 166 10.04 4.92 -19.22
N ASN A 167 10.00 4.15 -20.31
CA ASN A 167 9.64 4.66 -21.64
C ASN A 167 8.21 5.21 -21.68
N GLN A 168 7.28 4.58 -20.98
CA GLN A 168 5.89 5.01 -20.96
C GLN A 168 5.67 6.33 -20.19
N PHE A 169 6.30 6.46 -19.01
CA PHE A 169 6.00 7.54 -18.08
C PHE A 169 7.03 8.67 -18.06
N PHE A 170 8.27 8.43 -18.51
CA PHE A 170 9.37 9.39 -18.36
C PHE A 170 10.05 9.82 -19.68
N VAL A 171 9.73 9.18 -20.82
CA VAL A 171 10.31 9.52 -22.13
C VAL A 171 9.31 10.30 -22.99
N GLY A 172 9.81 11.29 -23.75
CA GLY A 172 9.03 12.12 -24.67
C GLY A 172 8.11 13.10 -23.97
N LYS A 173 8.45 13.51 -22.74
CA LYS A 173 7.59 14.38 -21.92
C LYS A 173 8.02 15.84 -22.00
N PRO A 174 7.10 16.82 -21.89
CA PRO A 174 7.44 18.25 -21.99
C PRO A 174 8.52 18.71 -21.00
N TRP A 175 8.54 18.11 -19.80
CA TRP A 175 9.49 18.44 -18.74
C TRP A 175 10.87 17.78 -18.90
N GLU A 176 11.05 16.88 -19.87
CA GLU A 176 12.29 16.10 -20.07
C GLU A 176 13.48 17.01 -20.39
N LYS A 177 13.32 17.98 -21.31
CA LYS A 177 14.38 18.94 -21.64
C LYS A 177 14.86 19.73 -20.41
N ARG A 178 13.95 20.05 -19.50
CA ARG A 178 14.28 20.72 -18.23
C ARG A 178 15.02 19.81 -17.29
N ALA A 179 14.60 18.55 -17.16
CA ALA A 179 15.30 17.57 -16.34
C ALA A 179 16.75 17.35 -16.81
N SER A 180 16.96 17.21 -18.13
CA SER A 180 18.29 17.09 -18.73
C SER A 180 19.14 18.33 -18.45
N HIS A 181 18.58 19.53 -18.58
CA HIS A 181 19.30 20.77 -18.27
C HIS A 181 19.72 20.86 -16.79
N ILE A 182 18.85 20.45 -15.86
CA ILE A 182 19.18 20.41 -14.42
C ILE A 182 20.31 19.40 -14.17
N TYR A 183 20.24 18.22 -14.78
CA TYR A 183 21.27 17.19 -14.68
C TYR A 183 22.62 17.68 -15.22
N GLU A 184 22.66 18.29 -16.40
CA GLU A 184 23.87 18.87 -16.99
C GLU A 184 24.50 19.95 -16.10
N ASN A 185 23.67 20.81 -15.49
CA ASN A 185 24.15 21.84 -14.57
C ASN A 185 24.77 21.22 -13.30
N LEU A 186 24.13 20.20 -12.74
CA LEU A 186 24.71 19.44 -11.63
C LEU A 186 26.06 18.83 -12.00
N CYS A 187 26.18 18.20 -13.17
CA CYS A 187 27.46 17.69 -13.66
C CYS A 187 28.52 18.80 -13.78
N LYS A 188 28.17 19.96 -14.35
CA LYS A 188 29.12 21.08 -14.52
C LYS A 188 29.62 21.63 -13.18
N GLU A 189 28.75 21.77 -12.20
CA GLU A 189 29.10 22.29 -10.88
C GLU A 189 30.00 21.34 -10.07
N HIS A 190 29.86 20.03 -10.30
CA HIS A 190 30.51 18.99 -9.53
C HIS A 190 31.55 18.19 -10.32
N GLY A 191 32.14 18.79 -11.37
CA GLY A 191 33.24 18.18 -12.11
C GLY A 191 32.89 16.84 -12.78
N GLY A 192 31.63 16.67 -13.18
CA GLY A 192 31.08 15.49 -13.84
C GLY A 192 30.18 14.62 -12.97
N ASP A 193 30.23 14.74 -11.64
CA ASP A 193 29.42 13.93 -10.73
C ASP A 193 28.15 14.68 -10.28
N ALA A 194 27.03 14.47 -10.98
CA ALA A 194 25.76 15.11 -10.63
C ALA A 194 25.25 14.80 -9.21
N LEU A 195 25.76 13.74 -8.57
CA LEU A 195 25.39 13.31 -7.23
C LEU A 195 26.56 13.43 -6.24
N ALA A 196 27.53 14.31 -6.50
CA ALA A 196 28.66 14.55 -5.59
C ALA A 196 28.20 15.00 -4.20
N ASP A 197 27.20 15.88 -4.15
CA ASP A 197 26.58 16.38 -2.91
C ASP A 197 25.55 15.41 -2.30
N PHE A 198 25.25 14.30 -2.98
CA PHE A 198 24.31 13.31 -2.49
C PHE A 198 24.91 12.57 -1.27
N PRO A 199 24.13 12.33 -0.20
CA PRO A 199 24.63 11.69 1.01
C PRO A 199 25.32 10.34 0.74
N LYS A 200 26.54 10.16 1.26
CA LYS A 200 27.25 8.87 1.20
C LYS A 200 26.53 7.78 1.99
N GLU A 201 26.03 8.16 3.15
CA GLU A 201 25.13 7.35 3.99
C GLU A 201 23.76 8.04 4.00
N PRO A 202 22.88 7.66 3.06
CA PRO A 202 21.53 8.22 3.00
C PRO A 202 20.78 7.82 4.28
N SER A 203 20.13 8.79 4.90
CA SER A 203 19.18 8.66 5.99
C SER A 203 18.01 9.58 5.70
N LYS A 204 16.87 9.37 6.35
CA LYS A 204 15.68 10.25 6.20
C LYS A 204 16.06 11.74 6.26
N ASP A 205 16.93 12.11 7.21
CA ASP A 205 17.36 13.49 7.43
C ASP A 205 18.38 14.00 6.42
N THR A 206 19.38 13.20 6.07
CA THR A 206 20.41 13.63 5.10
C THR A 206 19.81 13.75 3.71
N MET A 207 18.94 12.81 3.34
CA MET A 207 18.20 12.80 2.08
C MET A 207 17.24 13.96 1.96
N TRP A 208 16.46 14.24 3.01
CA TRP A 208 15.56 15.39 3.00
C TRP A 208 16.33 16.71 2.86
N ARG A 209 17.46 16.88 3.58
CA ARG A 209 18.30 18.08 3.45
C ARG A 209 18.85 18.24 2.03
N TRP A 210 19.25 17.14 1.38
CA TRP A 210 19.68 17.17 -0.01
C TRP A 210 18.53 17.55 -0.94
N LEU A 211 17.35 16.91 -0.81
CA LEU A 211 16.18 17.16 -1.64
C LEU A 211 15.65 18.60 -1.48
N ASP A 212 15.64 19.14 -0.26
CA ASP A 212 15.22 20.51 0.01
C ASP A 212 16.20 21.53 -0.62
N LYS A 213 17.51 21.28 -0.57
CA LYS A 213 18.51 22.09 -1.28
C LYS A 213 18.33 22.01 -2.80
N PHE A 214 18.19 20.80 -3.34
CA PHE A 214 17.94 20.58 -4.76
C PHE A 214 16.68 21.31 -5.22
N GLN A 215 15.57 21.17 -4.47
CA GLN A 215 14.31 21.84 -4.73
C GLN A 215 14.45 23.36 -4.74
N LYS A 216 15.02 23.95 -3.69
CA LYS A 216 15.22 25.41 -3.59
C LYS A 216 16.03 25.98 -4.74
N LYS A 217 17.01 25.21 -5.23
CA LYS A 217 17.92 25.65 -6.29
C LYS A 217 17.32 25.46 -7.69
N TYR A 218 16.74 24.29 -7.97
CA TYR A 218 16.40 23.87 -9.33
C TYR A 218 14.89 23.81 -9.61
N LEU A 219 14.05 23.60 -8.60
CA LEU A 219 12.61 23.42 -8.78
C LEU A 219 11.79 24.66 -8.39
N ASP A 220 12.28 25.43 -7.41
CA ASP A 220 11.67 26.67 -6.92
C ASP A 220 12.03 27.90 -7.77
N THR A 221 13.14 27.84 -8.51
CA THR A 221 13.68 28.98 -9.27
C THR A 221 13.02 29.07 -10.65
N LYS A 222 12.64 30.29 -11.08
CA LYS A 222 12.41 30.57 -12.51
C LYS A 222 13.75 30.39 -13.22
N ALA A 223 13.93 29.31 -13.98
CA ALA A 223 15.25 29.00 -14.54
C ALA A 223 15.74 30.17 -15.41
N SER A 224 16.88 30.76 -15.05
CA SER A 224 17.59 31.68 -15.95
C SER A 224 18.29 30.84 -16.99
N LEU A 225 17.76 30.82 -18.22
CA LEU A 225 18.43 30.20 -19.36
C LEU A 225 19.82 30.84 -19.60
N PRO A 226 20.79 30.09 -20.17
CA PRO A 226 22.01 30.68 -20.71
C PRO A 226 21.69 31.81 -21.71
N LYS A 227 22.50 32.87 -21.74
CA LYS A 227 22.29 34.06 -22.58
C LYS A 227 22.23 33.76 -24.09
N ASP A 228 22.71 32.60 -24.53
CA ASP A 228 22.85 32.24 -25.94
C ASP A 228 21.56 31.65 -26.57
N GLU A 229 20.52 31.34 -25.77
CA GLU A 229 19.23 30.78 -26.27
C GLU A 229 18.02 31.74 -26.06
N GLN A 230 18.26 33.02 -25.79
CA GLN A 230 17.19 34.01 -25.55
C GLN A 230 16.32 34.33 -26.79
N ASN A 231 16.66 33.81 -27.97
CA ASN A 231 15.92 34.04 -29.21
C ASN A 231 14.89 32.96 -29.56
N THR A 232 14.79 31.90 -28.76
CA THR A 232 13.71 30.91 -28.90
C THR A 232 12.63 31.16 -27.85
N SER A 233 11.44 31.55 -28.32
CA SER A 233 10.23 31.73 -27.53
C SER A 233 9.84 30.47 -26.76
N SER A 234 10.41 30.23 -25.58
CA SER A 234 9.95 29.17 -24.68
C SER A 234 9.77 29.72 -23.26
N ASP A 235 8.60 30.34 -23.07
CA ASP A 235 8.06 30.79 -21.78
C ASP A 235 7.96 29.62 -20.75
N ASP A 236 8.01 28.37 -21.24
CA ASP A 236 7.96 27.14 -20.44
C ASP A 236 9.08 27.00 -19.41
N PHE A 237 10.30 27.51 -19.68
CA PHE A 237 11.44 27.41 -18.76
C PHE A 237 11.38 28.39 -17.58
N ALA A 238 10.59 29.45 -17.72
CA ALA A 238 10.49 30.53 -16.72
C ALA A 238 9.53 30.22 -15.57
N GLN A 239 8.74 29.14 -15.65
CA GLN A 239 7.76 28.81 -14.61
C GLN A 239 8.34 27.87 -13.54
N PRO A 240 8.10 28.14 -12.23
CA PRO A 240 8.42 27.19 -11.18
C PRO A 240 7.54 25.93 -11.32
N SER A 241 7.98 24.82 -10.73
CA SER A 241 7.21 23.58 -10.75
C SER A 241 5.83 23.75 -10.12
N ALA A 242 4.78 23.11 -10.63
CA ALA A 242 3.43 23.25 -10.05
C ALA A 242 3.34 22.63 -8.63
N TRP A 243 4.13 21.59 -8.41
CA TRP A 243 4.18 20.84 -7.16
C TRP A 243 5.49 21.03 -6.43
N LYS A 244 5.46 20.88 -5.11
CA LYS A 244 6.62 20.99 -4.22
C LYS A 244 6.67 19.77 -3.32
N TYR A 245 7.88 19.27 -3.06
CA TYR A 245 8.16 18.28 -2.03
C TYR A 245 8.04 18.87 -0.64
N TYR A 246 7.41 18.09 0.23
CA TYR A 246 7.27 18.31 1.66
C TYR A 246 7.69 17.04 2.39
N ARG A 247 8.08 17.21 3.65
CA ARG A 247 8.36 16.12 4.58
C ARG A 247 7.42 16.20 5.77
N LEU A 248 6.99 15.05 6.27
CA LEU A 248 6.44 14.97 7.61
C LEU A 248 7.51 14.58 8.63
N ASP A 249 7.63 15.37 9.69
CA ASP A 249 8.28 14.95 10.92
C ASP A 249 7.24 14.63 11.97
N TYR A 250 7.33 13.43 12.55
CA TYR A 250 6.50 13.04 13.67
C TYR A 250 7.33 13.26 14.94
N GLU A 251 6.96 14.25 15.75
CA GLU A 251 7.52 14.44 17.08
C GLU A 251 6.86 13.45 18.06
N GLY A 252 7.63 12.51 18.63
CA GLY A 252 7.18 11.60 19.69
C GLY A 252 7.99 10.30 19.80
N GLU A 253 8.18 9.80 21.02
CA GLU A 253 8.74 8.45 21.28
C GLU A 253 7.80 7.39 20.68
N GLN A 254 8.31 6.60 19.73
CA GLN A 254 7.50 5.62 19.01
C GLN A 254 7.93 4.19 19.32
N LEU A 255 6.94 3.35 19.61
CA LEU A 255 7.08 1.93 19.91
C LEU A 255 7.02 1.08 18.61
N GLY A 256 7.95 0.14 18.45
CA GLY A 256 7.83 -0.97 17.48
C GLY A 256 7.81 -0.59 15.98
N ASP A 257 7.02 -1.33 15.19
CA ASP A 257 6.90 -1.22 13.71
C ASP A 257 6.34 0.14 13.23
N SER A 258 6.05 1.08 14.14
CA SER A 258 5.44 2.40 13.88
C SER A 258 6.19 3.36 12.97
N LYS A 259 7.41 2.99 12.60
CA LYS A 259 8.24 3.72 11.68
C LYS A 259 7.88 3.43 10.21
N PHE A 260 7.29 2.26 9.91
CA PHE A 260 7.06 1.85 8.53
C PHE A 260 5.92 2.60 7.85
N TRP A 261 4.83 2.89 8.57
CA TRP A 261 3.63 3.53 8.01
C TRP A 261 3.65 5.05 7.97
N GLN A 262 4.75 5.67 8.37
CA GLN A 262 4.87 7.13 8.29
C GLN A 262 5.01 7.58 6.84
N LEU A 263 4.17 8.52 6.44
CA LEU A 263 4.35 9.30 5.23
C LEU A 263 5.59 10.19 5.43
N GLU A 264 6.63 9.95 4.65
CA GLU A 264 7.92 10.63 4.85
C GLU A 264 8.08 11.81 3.92
N VAL A 265 8.05 11.56 2.61
CA VAL A 265 8.18 12.58 1.58
C VAL A 265 6.94 12.53 0.71
N PHE A 266 6.44 13.69 0.32
CA PHE A 266 5.29 13.76 -0.59
C PHE A 266 5.27 15.07 -1.35
N THR A 267 4.54 15.13 -2.45
CA THR A 267 4.34 16.38 -3.20
C THR A 267 2.94 16.97 -2.99
N LYS A 268 2.84 18.31 -2.98
CA LYS A 268 1.58 19.08 -2.92
C LYS A 268 1.65 20.32 -3.81
N PRO A 269 0.51 20.92 -4.20
CA PRO A 269 0.53 22.17 -4.93
C PRO A 269 1.26 23.25 -4.11
N ARG A 270 2.06 24.09 -4.77
CA ARG A 270 2.77 25.20 -4.11
C ARG A 270 1.84 26.20 -3.43
N SER A 271 0.61 26.33 -3.94
CA SER A 271 -0.44 27.18 -3.37
C SER A 271 -1.11 26.60 -2.13
N ALA A 272 -0.84 25.34 -1.79
CA ALA A 272 -1.43 24.71 -0.62
C ALA A 272 -0.84 25.30 0.69
N PRO A 273 -1.66 25.56 1.72
CA PRO A 273 -1.19 26.01 3.02
C PRO A 273 -0.11 25.08 3.61
N VAL A 274 0.90 25.67 4.27
CA VAL A 274 2.03 24.94 4.89
C VAL A 274 1.56 24.11 6.10
N ASP A 275 0.47 24.55 6.71
CA ASP A 275 -0.08 24.07 7.96
C ASP A 275 -1.16 22.99 7.75
N ARG A 276 -0.73 21.75 8.07
CA ARG A 276 -1.48 20.48 8.27
C ARG A 276 -1.48 19.48 7.11
N VAL A 277 -1.10 18.26 7.47
CA VAL A 277 -1.35 17.02 6.70
C VAL A 277 -2.76 16.50 6.98
N SER A 278 -3.76 17.37 6.91
CA SER A 278 -5.16 16.98 7.14
C SER A 278 -5.94 16.67 5.86
N LYS A 279 -5.34 16.77 4.66
CA LYS A 279 -6.04 16.48 3.40
C LYS A 279 -5.15 15.73 2.42
N TRP A 280 -5.30 14.41 2.37
CA TRP A 280 -4.82 13.54 1.27
C TRP A 280 -5.28 14.00 -0.12
N ARG A 281 -6.31 14.85 -0.17
CA ARG A 281 -6.79 15.58 -1.35
C ARG A 281 -5.71 16.35 -2.11
N ASP A 282 -4.71 16.87 -1.38
CA ASP A 282 -3.70 17.76 -1.96
C ASP A 282 -2.39 17.02 -2.29
N VAL A 283 -2.22 15.78 -1.80
CA VAL A 283 -1.02 14.95 -2.00
C VAL A 283 -1.01 14.37 -3.42
N GLN A 284 0.10 14.48 -4.16
CA GLN A 284 0.20 13.95 -5.53
C GLN A 284 1.06 12.71 -5.67
N VAL A 285 2.26 12.74 -5.09
CA VAL A 285 3.23 11.64 -5.15
C VAL A 285 3.68 11.34 -3.74
N VAL A 286 3.89 10.06 -3.42
CA VAL A 286 4.41 9.60 -2.13
C VAL A 286 5.82 9.06 -2.30
N GLY A 287 6.69 9.41 -1.37
CA GLY A 287 8.07 8.95 -1.29
C GLY A 287 8.32 8.25 0.03
N LYS A 288 8.93 7.07 -0.03
CA LYS A 288 9.46 6.37 1.13
C LYS A 288 10.98 6.28 1.01
N ILE A 289 11.68 6.68 2.07
CA ILE A 289 13.14 6.66 2.15
C ILE A 289 13.53 5.76 3.31
N THR A 290 14.36 4.76 3.04
CA THR A 290 14.71 3.77 4.06
C THR A 290 16.17 3.36 3.94
N ASN A 291 16.76 3.05 5.09
CA ASN A 291 18.16 2.66 5.19
C ASN A 291 18.34 1.16 5.38
N LEU A 292 17.23 0.45 5.62
CA LEU A 292 17.25 -0.97 5.86
C LEU A 292 17.66 -1.70 4.55
N PRO A 293 18.27 -2.90 4.60
CA PRO A 293 18.67 -3.68 3.43
C PRO A 293 17.51 -4.51 2.85
N ILE A 294 17.19 -4.37 1.55
CA ILE A 294 15.87 -4.72 0.96
C ILE A 294 15.32 -6.11 1.28
N GLU A 295 16.20 -7.09 1.42
CA GLU A 295 15.87 -8.52 1.44
C GLU A 295 14.87 -8.86 2.56
N ASP A 296 14.91 -8.14 3.68
CA ASP A 296 14.08 -8.45 4.85
C ASP A 296 12.75 -7.68 4.91
N TRP A 297 12.62 -6.53 4.23
CA TRP A 297 11.52 -5.59 4.50
C TRP A 297 10.89 -4.96 3.25
N GLN A 298 11.34 -5.27 2.03
CA GLN A 298 10.78 -4.69 0.79
C GLN A 298 9.26 -4.82 0.74
N ARG A 299 8.71 -5.99 1.13
CA ARG A 299 7.27 -6.22 1.22
C ARG A 299 6.58 -5.29 2.22
N GLN A 300 7.18 -5.07 3.39
CA GLN A 300 6.59 -4.22 4.42
C GLN A 300 6.53 -2.75 3.99
N VAL A 301 7.61 -2.25 3.38
CA VAL A 301 7.63 -0.88 2.85
C VAL A 301 6.70 -0.71 1.66
N PHE A 302 6.62 -1.70 0.76
CA PHE A 302 5.63 -1.69 -0.32
C PHE A 302 4.20 -1.56 0.23
N PHE A 303 3.80 -2.44 1.15
CA PHE A 303 2.46 -2.36 1.75
C PHE A 303 2.26 -1.07 2.52
N ALA A 304 3.31 -0.53 3.13
CA ALA A 304 3.20 0.74 3.80
C ALA A 304 2.88 1.90 2.85
N THR A 305 3.52 1.92 1.68
CA THR A 305 3.19 2.88 0.63
C THR A 305 1.81 2.65 0.00
N ALA A 306 1.37 1.39 -0.12
CA ALA A 306 0.04 1.06 -0.63
C ALA A 306 -1.08 1.62 0.26
N VAL A 307 -0.87 1.67 1.59
CA VAL A 307 -1.81 2.34 2.51
C VAL A 307 -1.88 3.84 2.22
N HIS A 308 -0.75 4.52 1.99
CA HIS A 308 -0.76 5.96 1.64
C HIS A 308 -1.45 6.23 0.31
N VAL A 309 -1.24 5.36 -0.69
CA VAL A 309 -1.92 5.45 -1.98
C VAL A 309 -3.43 5.32 -1.81
N ARG A 310 -3.88 4.38 -0.99
CA ARG A 310 -5.31 4.23 -0.70
C ARG A 310 -5.89 5.50 -0.09
N GLU A 311 -5.16 6.13 0.83
CA GLU A 311 -5.58 7.41 1.39
C GLU A 311 -5.67 8.53 0.35
N ILE A 312 -4.75 8.56 -0.63
CA ILE A 312 -4.85 9.45 -1.79
C ILE A 312 -6.13 9.18 -2.58
N PHE A 313 -6.45 7.92 -2.86
CA PHE A 313 -7.67 7.55 -3.59
C PHE A 313 -8.96 7.84 -2.83
N CYS A 314 -8.95 7.75 -1.50
CA CYS A 314 -10.06 8.19 -0.65
C CYS A 314 -10.21 9.73 -0.66
N GLY A 315 -9.09 10.45 -0.58
CA GLY A 315 -9.07 11.92 -0.64
C GLY A 315 -9.32 12.50 -2.03
N GLN A 316 -9.15 11.70 -3.08
CA GLN A 316 -9.27 12.06 -4.50
C GLN A 316 -10.02 10.96 -5.27
N PRO A 317 -11.35 10.85 -5.10
CA PRO A 317 -12.13 9.73 -5.66
C PRO A 317 -12.04 9.58 -7.18
N LEU A 318 -11.88 10.69 -7.92
CA LEU A 318 -11.77 10.68 -9.39
C LEU A 318 -10.34 10.41 -9.90
N ARG A 319 -9.39 10.19 -9.01
CA ARG A 319 -8.00 9.91 -9.40
C ARG A 319 -7.88 8.51 -10.03
N LYS A 320 -7.25 8.45 -11.20
CA LYS A 320 -7.02 7.23 -12.01
C LYS A 320 -5.85 6.41 -11.48
N HIS A 321 -4.74 7.07 -11.14
CA HIS A 321 -3.51 6.44 -10.66
C HIS A 321 -2.72 7.37 -9.75
N ALA A 322 -1.78 6.83 -8.97
CA ALA A 322 -0.89 7.57 -8.10
C ALA A 322 0.54 7.03 -8.22
N PHE A 323 1.51 7.94 -8.25
CA PHE A 323 2.93 7.57 -8.24
C PHE A 323 3.46 7.43 -6.81
N VAL A 324 4.32 6.45 -6.64
CA VAL A 324 5.13 6.23 -5.45
C VAL A 324 6.57 6.06 -5.87
N PHE A 325 7.51 6.58 -5.08
CA PHE A 325 8.91 6.19 -5.21
C PHE A 325 9.43 5.66 -3.88
N ILE A 326 10.23 4.60 -3.97
CA ILE A 326 10.88 3.98 -2.83
C ILE A 326 12.37 4.08 -3.08
N LEU A 327 13.05 4.87 -2.25
CA LEU A 327 14.49 5.01 -2.29
C LEU A 327 15.09 4.31 -1.07
N TYR A 328 15.89 3.29 -1.33
CA TYR A 328 16.61 2.58 -0.28
C TYR A 328 18.10 2.58 -0.60
N GLN A 329 18.88 3.16 0.30
CA GLN A 329 20.29 3.43 0.04
C GLN A 329 20.49 4.19 -1.29
N THR A 330 21.11 3.55 -2.29
CA THR A 330 21.32 4.11 -3.64
C THR A 330 20.37 3.54 -4.69
N LYS A 331 19.40 2.74 -4.29
CA LYS A 331 18.50 2.04 -5.19
C LYS A 331 17.13 2.68 -5.15
N LEU A 332 16.65 3.08 -6.31
CA LEU A 332 15.37 3.71 -6.51
C LEU A 332 14.44 2.75 -7.25
N GLN A 333 13.25 2.53 -6.69
CA GLN A 333 12.16 1.85 -7.38
C GLN A 333 10.97 2.80 -7.50
N LEU A 334 10.45 2.95 -8.71
CA LEU A 334 9.26 3.75 -8.98
C LEU A 334 8.06 2.82 -9.11
N TRP A 335 6.92 3.28 -8.63
CA TRP A 335 5.69 2.51 -8.64
C TRP A 335 4.55 3.40 -9.11
N LEU A 336 3.68 2.81 -9.92
CA LEU A 336 2.39 3.37 -10.30
C LEU A 336 1.31 2.47 -9.72
N PHE A 337 0.48 3.03 -8.86
CA PHE A 337 -0.72 2.36 -8.38
C PHE A 337 -1.93 2.87 -9.14
N ASN A 338 -2.80 1.98 -9.57
CA ASN A 338 -4.14 2.35 -10.05
C ASN A 338 -5.20 1.59 -9.24
N ARG A 339 -6.46 1.69 -9.66
CA ARG A 339 -7.57 1.00 -8.96
C ARG A 339 -7.56 -0.52 -9.10
N GLY A 340 -6.73 -1.07 -9.98
CA GLY A 340 -6.64 -2.51 -10.24
C GLY A 340 -5.38 -3.17 -9.70
N GLY A 341 -4.33 -2.41 -9.36
CA GLY A 341 -3.06 -3.00 -8.95
C GLY A 341 -1.90 -2.01 -8.84
N ALA A 342 -0.69 -2.56 -8.68
CA ALA A 342 0.56 -1.83 -8.56
C ALA A 342 1.58 -2.30 -9.59
N PHE A 343 2.24 -1.34 -10.23
CA PHE A 343 3.13 -1.54 -11.37
C PHE A 343 4.47 -0.87 -11.07
N GLY A 344 5.51 -1.66 -10.92
CA GLY A 344 6.84 -1.22 -10.55
C GLY A 344 7.76 -1.07 -11.76
N SER A 345 8.69 -0.12 -11.67
CA SER A 345 9.83 0.00 -12.55
C SER A 345 10.90 -1.03 -12.22
N ASP A 346 11.86 -1.16 -13.13
CA ASP A 346 13.18 -1.69 -12.80
C ASP A 346 13.81 -0.94 -11.62
N THR A 347 14.72 -1.61 -10.91
CA THR A 347 15.49 -1.01 -9.83
C THR A 347 16.63 -0.17 -10.40
N ILE A 348 16.57 1.13 -10.18
CA ILE A 348 17.55 2.10 -10.67
C ILE A 348 18.64 2.28 -9.62
N ASP A 349 19.90 2.01 -9.97
CA ASP A 349 21.02 2.37 -9.10
C ASP A 349 21.41 3.82 -9.37
N ILE A 350 21.01 4.74 -8.49
CA ILE A 350 21.20 6.18 -8.71
C ILE A 350 22.67 6.57 -8.84
N LYS A 351 23.60 5.76 -8.32
CA LYS A 351 25.04 6.03 -8.48
C LYS A 351 25.57 5.61 -9.84
N LYS A 352 24.91 4.66 -10.52
CA LYS A 352 25.24 4.24 -11.88
C LYS A 352 24.44 5.02 -12.93
N GLU A 353 23.21 5.36 -12.60
CA GLU A 353 22.24 6.04 -13.47
C GLU A 353 21.71 7.33 -12.81
N PRO A 354 22.59 8.31 -12.49
CA PRO A 354 22.20 9.53 -11.78
C PRO A 354 21.21 10.38 -12.55
N GLU A 355 21.29 10.38 -13.89
CA GLU A 355 20.37 11.10 -14.76
C GLU A 355 18.91 10.64 -14.57
N ARG A 356 18.67 9.33 -14.54
CA ARG A 356 17.32 8.78 -14.29
C ARG A 356 16.79 9.22 -12.92
N PHE A 357 17.65 9.27 -11.90
CA PHE A 357 17.22 9.76 -10.59
C PHE A 357 16.81 11.24 -10.63
N ILE A 358 17.63 12.11 -11.22
CA ILE A 358 17.34 13.54 -11.37
C ILE A 358 16.08 13.77 -12.22
N HIS A 359 15.91 12.98 -13.29
CA HIS A 359 14.71 13.01 -14.12
C HIS A 359 13.47 12.64 -13.32
N ALA A 360 13.50 11.55 -12.55
CA ALA A 360 12.35 11.10 -11.78
C ALA A 360 11.88 12.15 -10.76
N ILE A 361 12.80 12.69 -9.94
CA ILE A 361 12.44 13.69 -8.93
C ILE A 361 12.01 15.04 -9.54
N THR A 362 12.57 15.41 -10.69
CA THR A 362 12.15 16.61 -11.41
C THR A 362 10.75 16.41 -11.98
N ALA A 363 10.51 15.27 -12.65
CA ALA A 363 9.25 14.92 -13.29
C ALA A 363 8.06 15.06 -12.35
N PHE A 364 8.13 14.48 -11.15
CA PHE A 364 7.03 14.52 -10.17
C PHE A 364 6.60 15.92 -9.75
N THR A 365 7.41 16.95 -10.02
CA THR A 365 7.08 18.35 -9.74
C THR A 365 6.55 19.12 -10.95
N PHE A 366 6.84 18.65 -12.17
CA PHE A 366 6.42 19.28 -13.42
C PHE A 366 5.34 18.51 -14.19
N MET A 367 5.03 17.26 -13.80
CA MET A 367 3.90 16.52 -14.35
C MET A 367 2.60 17.31 -14.16
N ASN A 368 1.77 17.35 -15.19
CA ASN A 368 0.46 17.95 -15.11
C ASN A 368 -0.55 17.05 -14.38
N ASP A 369 -1.77 17.55 -14.19
CA ASP A 369 -2.84 16.81 -13.50
C ASP A 369 -3.13 15.45 -14.14
N ASP A 370 -3.23 15.36 -15.47
CA ASP A 370 -3.52 14.12 -16.20
C ASP A 370 -2.38 13.10 -16.09
N GLU A 371 -1.12 13.55 -16.20
CA GLU A 371 0.07 12.73 -16.01
C GLU A 371 0.13 12.16 -14.59
N LEU A 372 -0.24 12.96 -13.59
CA LEU A 372 -0.37 12.51 -12.20
C LEU A 372 -1.63 11.67 -11.96
N GLY A 373 -2.53 11.54 -12.94
CA GLY A 373 -3.74 10.74 -12.84
C GLY A 373 -4.90 11.43 -12.14
N ARG A 374 -4.81 12.75 -11.90
CA ARG A 374 -5.98 13.55 -11.51
C ARG A 374 -6.89 13.71 -12.73
N GLN A 375 -8.18 13.77 -12.49
CA GLN A 375 -9.14 14.21 -13.49
C GLN A 375 -9.47 15.68 -13.22
N GLY A 376 -9.50 16.50 -14.27
CA GLY A 376 -9.96 17.89 -14.16
C GLY A 376 -11.33 17.96 -13.48
N THR A 377 -11.51 18.93 -12.58
CA THR A 377 -12.78 19.16 -11.90
C THR A 377 -13.88 19.42 -12.93
N PHE A 378 -14.91 18.57 -12.95
CA PHE A 378 -16.16 18.90 -13.62
C PHE A 378 -16.79 20.09 -12.88
N GLU A 379 -16.70 21.29 -13.44
CA GLU A 379 -17.55 22.39 -13.00
C GLU A 379 -18.98 22.10 -13.50
N MET A 380 -19.88 21.73 -12.59
CA MET A 380 -21.31 21.79 -12.89
C MET A 380 -21.66 23.27 -13.05
N LYS A 381 -21.86 23.72 -14.28
CA LYS A 381 -22.49 25.01 -14.52
C LYS A 381 -23.89 24.96 -13.90
N ALA A 382 -24.19 25.92 -13.03
CA ALA A 382 -25.53 26.09 -12.50
C ALA A 382 -26.54 26.22 -13.66
N PRO A 383 -27.79 25.73 -13.50
CA PRO A 383 -28.81 25.91 -14.51
C PRO A 383 -28.95 27.41 -14.79
N ILE A 384 -28.99 27.77 -16.07
CA ILE A 384 -29.35 29.12 -16.50
C ILE A 384 -30.77 29.33 -16.00
N GLU A 385 -30.96 30.26 -15.06
CA GLU A 385 -32.30 30.73 -14.71
C GLU A 385 -32.87 31.37 -15.98
N GLU A 386 -33.82 30.70 -16.62
CA GLU A 386 -34.66 31.33 -17.64
C GLU A 386 -35.47 32.43 -16.95
N GLU A 387 -35.07 33.67 -17.18
CA GLU A 387 -35.87 34.85 -16.83
C GLU A 387 -37.25 34.70 -17.49
N THR A 388 -38.29 34.69 -16.64
CA THR A 388 -39.71 34.67 -17.06
C THR A 388 -40.29 36.06 -17.07
#